data_AF-A0AAV9NPS5-F1
#
_entry.id   AF-A0AAV9NPS5-F1
#
_cell.length_a   1.000
_cell.length_b   1.000
_cell.length_c   1.000
_cell.angle_alpha   90.00
_cell.angle_beta   90.00
_cell.angle_gamma   90.00
#
_symmetry.space_group_name_H-M   'P 1'
#
loop_
_entity.id
_entity.type
_entity.pdbx_description
1 polymer ?
#
loop_
_entity_poly.entity_id
_entity_poly.type
_entity_poly.pdbx_seq_one_letter_code
_entity_poly.pdbx_strand_id
1 'polypeptide(L)'
;MAANTRQNLLQAARSFCDAFAQQKPPEEILSHFSKSDDVLALEHGLPQLAPFLGRDFRGQDGLKQYFDLLSSNLRYENMKFSNFVVDLETTKVSVRGEARFTWTSTGQAWDEVFTYVLEFDDHHKVKVYEVWADSGAAYLARKGMLNQ
;
A
#
# COMPACT_ATOMS: atom_id res chain seq x y z
N MET A 1 20.42 17.62 10.77
CA MET A 1 19.54 16.83 9.89
C MET A 1 18.93 17.80 8.90
N ALA A 2 18.91 17.47 7.59
CA ALA A 2 18.30 18.35 6.61
C ALA A 2 16.78 18.33 6.80
N ALA A 3 16.15 19.51 6.80
CA ALA A 3 14.70 19.60 6.94
C ALA A 3 14.00 18.85 5.79
N ASN A 4 12.92 18.12 6.09
CA ASN A 4 12.08 17.49 5.08
C ASN A 4 11.53 18.57 4.15
N THR A 5 11.93 18.53 2.88
CA THR A 5 11.38 19.42 1.86
C THR A 5 10.21 18.74 1.17
N ARG A 6 9.31 19.56 0.61
CA ARG A 6 8.18 19.05 -0.19
C ARG A 6 8.67 18.13 -1.32
N GLN A 7 9.80 18.49 -1.92
CA GLN A 7 10.40 17.74 -3.02
C GLN A 7 10.95 16.39 -2.55
N ASN A 8 11.59 16.32 -1.38
CA ASN A 8 12.13 15.06 -0.88
C ASN A 8 11.02 14.06 -0.52
N LEU A 9 9.96 14.50 0.18
CA LEU A 9 8.82 13.64 0.50
C LEU A 9 8.11 13.15 -0.76
N LEU A 10 7.89 14.05 -1.73
CA LEU A 10 7.31 13.69 -3.01
C LEU A 10 8.17 12.66 -3.76
N GLN A 11 9.49 12.84 -3.77
CA GLN A 11 10.41 11.92 -4.42
C GLN A 11 10.41 10.55 -3.74
N ALA A 12 10.44 10.52 -2.41
CA ALA A 12 10.39 9.26 -1.64
C ALA A 12 9.09 8.49 -1.89
N ALA A 13 7.95 9.20 -1.88
CA ALA A 13 6.64 8.63 -2.19
C ALA A 13 6.60 8.06 -3.62
N ARG A 14 7.08 8.82 -4.61
CA ARG A 14 7.17 8.36 -6.01
C ARG A 14 8.04 7.13 -6.14
N SER A 15 9.24 7.14 -5.56
CA SER A 15 10.15 6.00 -5.62
C SER A 15 9.51 4.72 -5.05
N PHE A 16 8.84 4.80 -3.90
CA PHE A 16 8.10 3.66 -3.35
C PHE A 16 6.95 3.20 -4.26
N CYS A 17 6.11 4.14 -4.71
CA CYS A 17 4.98 3.86 -5.60
C CYS A 17 5.43 3.24 -6.92
N ASP A 18 6.52 3.73 -7.51
CA ASP A 18 7.11 3.23 -8.74
C ASP A 18 7.69 1.83 -8.55
N ALA A 19 8.39 1.58 -7.43
CA ALA A 19 8.90 0.26 -7.09
C ALA A 19 7.75 -0.76 -6.93
N PHE A 20 6.67 -0.37 -6.26
CA PHE A 20 5.49 -1.21 -6.11
C PHE A 20 4.79 -1.44 -7.45
N ALA A 21 4.51 -0.39 -8.23
CA ALA A 21 3.87 -0.51 -9.54
C ALA A 21 4.66 -1.39 -10.53
N GLN A 22 6.00 -1.33 -10.47
CA GLN A 22 6.89 -2.12 -11.31
C GLN A 22 7.11 -3.55 -10.82
N GLN A 23 6.41 -3.97 -9.76
CA GLN A 23 6.54 -5.31 -9.16
C GLN A 23 8.00 -5.63 -8.83
N LYS A 24 8.71 -4.66 -8.24
CA LYS A 24 10.09 -4.88 -7.80
C LYS A 24 10.13 -6.01 -6.76
N PRO A 25 11.28 -6.69 -6.60
CA PRO A 25 11.44 -7.71 -5.60
C PRO A 25 11.07 -7.22 -4.18
N PRO A 26 10.53 -8.09 -3.30
CA PRO A 26 10.09 -7.70 -1.96
C PRO A 26 11.15 -6.96 -1.14
N GLU A 27 12.43 -7.32 -1.27
CA GLU A 27 13.54 -6.64 -0.60
C GLU A 27 13.71 -5.18 -1.04
N GLU A 28 13.46 -4.86 -2.31
CA GLU A 28 13.53 -3.51 -2.84
C GLU A 28 12.34 -2.68 -2.34
N ILE A 29 11.13 -3.25 -2.37
CA ILE A 29 9.92 -2.62 -1.82
C ILE A 29 10.09 -2.33 -0.33
N LEU A 30 10.51 -3.33 0.46
CA LEU A 30 10.72 -3.19 1.90
C LEU A 30 11.85 -2.20 2.23
N SER A 31 12.81 -2.00 1.33
CA SER A 31 13.88 -1.01 1.54
C SER A 31 13.39 0.43 1.61
N HIS A 32 12.18 0.73 1.13
CA HIS A 32 11.54 2.04 1.24
C HIS A 32 10.96 2.32 2.64
N PHE A 33 10.79 1.30 3.48
CA PHE A 33 10.20 1.42 4.80
C PHE A 33 11.25 1.78 5.86
N SER A 34 10.77 2.44 6.92
CA SER A 34 11.59 2.75 8.09
C SER A 34 12.01 1.45 8.78
N LYS A 35 13.19 1.47 9.40
CA LYS A 35 13.68 0.37 10.25
C LYS A 35 13.23 0.49 11.70
N SER A 36 12.44 1.51 12.02
CA SER A 36 11.88 1.70 13.36
C SER A 36 10.96 0.55 13.76
N ASP A 37 10.94 0.21 15.04
CA ASP A 37 10.07 -0.84 15.60
C ASP A 37 8.58 -0.45 15.54
N ASP A 38 8.28 0.85 15.44
CA ASP A 38 6.92 1.39 15.37
C ASP A 38 6.40 1.57 13.93
N VAL A 39 7.12 1.08 12.91
CA VAL A 39 6.63 1.08 11.52
C VAL A 39 5.30 0.32 11.43
N LEU A 40 4.37 0.84 10.63
CA LEU A 40 3.00 0.33 10.53
C LEU A 40 2.55 0.23 9.08
N ALA A 41 2.00 -0.93 8.71
CA ALA A 41 1.11 -1.07 7.57
C ALA A 41 -0.32 -1.34 8.04
N LEU A 42 -1.30 -0.64 7.46
CA LEU A 42 -2.71 -0.77 7.77
C LEU A 42 -3.54 -0.57 6.50
N GLU A 43 -4.32 -1.57 6.13
CA GLU A 43 -5.33 -1.42 5.09
C GLU A 43 -6.71 -1.37 5.75
N HIS A 44 -7.41 -0.26 5.58
CA HIS A 44 -8.66 0.02 6.25
C HIS A 44 -9.80 -0.80 5.66
N GLY A 45 -10.61 -1.41 6.52
CA GLY A 45 -11.75 -2.22 6.11
C GLY A 45 -12.16 -3.19 7.22
N LEU A 46 -13.28 -3.89 7.01
CA LEU A 46 -13.75 -4.88 7.96
C LEU A 46 -12.90 -6.17 7.83
N PRO A 47 -12.28 -6.70 8.92
CA PRO A 47 -11.34 -7.83 8.84
C PRO A 47 -11.90 -9.14 8.29
N GLN A 48 -13.22 -9.25 8.18
CA GLN A 48 -13.92 -10.43 7.66
C GLN A 48 -13.91 -10.45 6.12
N LEU A 49 -13.73 -9.29 5.48
CA LEU A 49 -13.81 -9.12 4.03
C LEU A 49 -12.58 -9.70 3.32
N ALA A 50 -11.38 -9.45 3.84
CA ALA A 50 -10.13 -10.00 3.34
C ALA A 50 -9.08 -10.12 4.48
N PRO A 51 -8.09 -11.02 4.37
CA PRO A 51 -7.19 -11.36 5.48
C PRO A 51 -6.23 -10.23 5.87
N PHE A 52 -6.01 -9.25 4.99
CA PHE A 52 -5.14 -8.10 5.20
C PHE A 52 -5.88 -6.83 5.69
N LEU A 53 -7.22 -6.84 5.72
CA LEU A 53 -8.02 -5.67 6.08
C LEU A 53 -8.21 -5.52 7.60
N GLY A 54 -8.22 -4.27 8.07
CA GLY A 54 -8.58 -3.88 9.43
C GLY A 54 -7.65 -4.44 10.50
N ARG A 55 -6.38 -4.66 10.15
CA ARG A 55 -5.35 -5.23 11.03
C ARG A 55 -4.11 -4.37 11.00
N ASP A 56 -3.54 -4.14 12.17
CA ASP A 56 -2.26 -3.49 12.33
C ASP A 56 -1.12 -4.49 12.06
N PHE A 57 -0.26 -4.17 11.10
CA PHE A 57 0.96 -4.89 10.84
C PHE A 57 2.15 -4.04 11.27
N ARG A 58 2.70 -4.34 12.46
CA ARG A 58 3.73 -3.53 13.12
C ARG A 58 5.11 -4.16 13.07
N GLY A 59 6.12 -3.29 13.03
CA GLY A 59 7.52 -3.72 12.96
C GLY A 59 7.88 -4.36 11.62
N GLN A 60 9.13 -4.77 11.47
CA GLN A 60 9.63 -5.37 10.23
C GLN A 60 8.94 -6.70 9.89
N ASP A 61 8.65 -7.51 10.90
CA ASP A 61 7.97 -8.80 10.72
C ASP A 61 6.51 -8.60 10.31
N GLY A 62 5.82 -7.61 10.89
CA GLY A 62 4.47 -7.23 10.48
C GLY A 62 4.43 -6.76 9.03
N LEU A 63 5.37 -5.90 8.61
CA LEU A 63 5.45 -5.47 7.21
C LEU A 63 5.62 -6.65 6.25
N LYS A 64 6.53 -7.58 6.55
CA LYS A 64 6.72 -8.80 5.75
C LYS A 64 5.43 -9.59 5.67
N GLN A 65 4.78 -9.84 6.81
CA GLN A 65 3.50 -10.55 6.87
C GLN A 65 2.42 -9.87 6.02
N TYR A 66 2.34 -8.54 6.03
CA TYR A 66 1.37 -7.79 5.23
C TYR A 66 1.61 -8.01 3.72
N PHE A 67 2.84 -7.83 3.23
CA PHE A 67 3.15 -8.01 1.82
C PHE A 67 3.05 -9.48 1.36
N ASP A 68 3.35 -10.44 2.25
CA ASP A 68 3.14 -11.86 2.00
C ASP A 68 1.64 -12.19 1.87
N LEU A 69 0.79 -11.62 2.73
CA LEU A 69 -0.66 -11.75 2.64
C LEU A 69 -1.20 -11.13 1.33
N LEU A 70 -0.76 -9.93 0.99
CA LEU A 70 -1.16 -9.28 -0.27
C LEU A 70 -0.79 -10.15 -1.47
N SER A 71 0.48 -10.53 -1.61
CA SER A 71 0.98 -11.29 -2.77
C SER A 71 0.37 -12.69 -2.88
N SER A 72 -0.01 -13.31 -1.75
CA SER A 72 -0.68 -14.61 -1.74
C SER A 72 -2.14 -14.53 -2.21
N ASN A 73 -2.83 -13.42 -1.94
CA ASN A 73 -4.27 -13.28 -2.21
C ASN A 73 -4.58 -12.47 -3.47
N LEU A 74 -3.68 -11.59 -3.89
CA LEU A 74 -3.89 -10.65 -4.99
C LEU A 74 -2.74 -10.69 -6.00
N ARG A 75 -3.11 -10.60 -7.27
CA ARG A 75 -2.23 -10.14 -8.34
C ARG A 75 -2.72 -8.78 -8.82
N TYR A 76 -1.83 -7.95 -9.34
CA TYR A 76 -2.21 -6.69 -9.95
C TYR A 76 -1.48 -6.48 -11.28
N GLU A 77 -2.08 -5.67 -12.14
CA GLU A 77 -1.49 -5.23 -13.39
C GLU A 77 -1.90 -3.78 -13.70
N ASN A 78 -1.14 -3.13 -14.59
CA ASN A 78 -1.38 -1.75 -15.03
C ASN A 78 -1.46 -0.74 -13.88
N MET A 79 -0.71 -0.98 -12.80
CA MET A 79 -0.71 -0.10 -11.63
C MET A 79 -0.07 1.25 -11.97
N LYS A 80 -0.74 2.34 -11.59
CA LYS A 80 -0.28 3.71 -11.80
C LYS A 80 -0.67 4.59 -10.61
N PHE A 81 0.20 5.55 -10.33
CA PHE A 81 0.03 6.50 -9.23
C PHE A 81 -0.02 7.93 -9.76
N SER A 82 -0.94 8.71 -9.20
CA SER A 82 -1.20 10.09 -9.62
C SER A 82 -1.73 10.93 -8.45
N ASN A 83 -1.89 12.24 -8.67
CA ASN A 83 -2.51 13.15 -7.70
C ASN A 83 -1.84 13.14 -6.31
N PHE A 84 -0.51 13.20 -6.28
CA PHE A 84 0.26 13.30 -5.04
C PHE A 84 -0.01 14.63 -4.33
N VAL A 85 -0.38 14.56 -3.06
CA VAL A 85 -0.57 15.71 -2.16
C VAL A 85 0.41 15.57 -1.00
N VAL A 86 1.24 16.59 -0.80
CA VAL A 86 2.28 16.59 0.24
C VAL A 86 1.87 17.51 1.38
N ASP A 87 1.89 16.98 2.58
CA ASP A 87 1.72 17.71 3.84
C ASP A 87 3.06 17.72 4.58
N LEU A 88 3.63 18.92 4.75
CA LEU A 88 4.91 19.11 5.45
C LEU A 88 4.77 19.15 6.96
N GLU A 89 3.60 19.52 7.48
CA GLU A 89 3.38 19.65 8.92
C GLU A 89 3.36 18.27 9.58
N THR A 90 2.76 17.30 8.89
CA THR A 90 2.64 15.91 9.36
C THR A 90 3.60 14.95 8.67
N THR A 91 4.48 15.45 7.80
CA THR A 91 5.42 14.66 6.97
C THR A 91 4.74 13.53 6.19
N LYS A 92 3.55 13.81 5.63
CA LYS A 92 2.72 12.85 4.90
C LYS A 92 2.65 13.14 3.41
N VAL A 93 2.47 12.08 2.63
CA VAL A 93 2.07 12.14 1.23
C VAL A 93 0.85 11.28 1.01
N SER A 94 -0.24 11.89 0.55
CA SER A 94 -1.41 11.18 0.05
C SER A 94 -1.29 11.00 -1.46
N VAL A 95 -1.66 9.83 -1.98
CA VAL A 95 -1.56 9.54 -3.41
C VAL A 95 -2.70 8.65 -3.86
N ARG A 96 -3.26 8.96 -5.04
CA ARG A 96 -4.26 8.13 -5.70
C ARG A 96 -3.58 7.06 -6.54
N GLY A 97 -3.96 5.81 -6.32
CA GLY A 97 -3.56 4.67 -7.13
C GLY A 97 -4.72 4.13 -7.96
N GLU A 98 -4.37 3.54 -9.09
CA GLU A 98 -5.27 2.76 -9.94
C GLU A 98 -4.55 1.49 -10.37
N ALA A 99 -5.24 0.36 -10.37
CA ALA A 99 -4.71 -0.90 -10.89
C ALA A 99 -5.86 -1.83 -11.21
N ARG A 100 -5.58 -2.86 -12.01
CA ARG A 100 -6.47 -4.01 -12.14
C ARG A 100 -6.01 -5.08 -11.15
N PHE A 101 -6.84 -5.39 -10.16
CA PHE A 101 -6.55 -6.46 -9.20
C PHE A 101 -7.25 -7.74 -9.61
N THR A 102 -6.62 -8.87 -9.31
CA THR A 102 -7.17 -10.21 -9.48
C THR A 102 -7.03 -10.97 -8.17
N TRP A 103 -8.13 -11.51 -7.66
CA TRP A 103 -8.09 -12.41 -6.54
C TRP A 103 -7.53 -13.77 -6.99
N THR A 104 -6.44 -14.22 -6.36
CA THR A 104 -5.63 -15.35 -6.86
C THR A 104 -6.41 -16.66 -6.93
N SER A 105 -7.18 -16.98 -5.90
CA SER A 105 -7.86 -18.28 -5.79
C SER A 105 -9.09 -18.44 -6.69
N THR A 106 -9.75 -17.34 -7.06
CA THR A 106 -10.97 -17.36 -7.88
C THR A 106 -10.73 -16.88 -9.31
N GLY A 107 -9.62 -16.17 -9.55
CA GLY A 107 -9.31 -15.52 -10.82
C GLY A 107 -10.22 -14.32 -11.14
N GLN A 108 -11.12 -13.92 -10.24
CA GLN A 108 -11.98 -12.77 -10.45
C GLN A 108 -11.19 -11.49 -10.29
N ALA A 109 -11.44 -10.52 -11.17
CA ALA A 109 -10.65 -9.32 -11.29
C ALA A 109 -11.51 -8.08 -11.50
N TRP A 110 -11.08 -6.97 -10.93
CA TRP A 110 -11.75 -5.67 -11.00
C TRP A 110 -10.74 -4.56 -11.22
N ASP A 111 -11.21 -3.45 -11.77
CA ASP A 111 -10.43 -2.22 -11.87
C ASP A 111 -10.69 -1.42 -10.60
N GLU A 112 -9.61 -1.10 -9.88
CA GLU A 112 -9.63 -0.48 -8.56
C GLU A 112 -9.14 0.96 -8.63
N VAL A 113 -9.71 1.80 -7.77
CA VAL A 113 -9.19 3.13 -7.45
C VAL A 113 -9.01 3.19 -5.95
N PHE A 114 -7.77 3.33 -5.51
CA PHE A 114 -7.42 3.33 -4.09
C PHE A 114 -6.61 4.59 -3.75
N THR A 115 -6.40 4.82 -2.46
CA THR A 115 -5.50 5.87 -1.98
C THR A 115 -4.53 5.32 -0.95
N TYR A 116 -3.29 5.79 -1.01
CA TYR A 116 -2.33 5.63 0.08
C TYR A 116 -2.21 6.93 0.86
N VAL A 117 -1.97 6.80 2.17
CA VAL A 117 -1.40 7.86 3.00
C VAL A 117 -0.08 7.34 3.55
N LEU A 118 1.01 8.01 3.18
CA LEU A 118 2.38 7.63 3.50
C LEU A 118 2.95 8.65 4.48
N GLU A 119 3.21 8.26 5.73
CA GLU A 119 3.97 9.06 6.68
C GLU A 119 5.44 8.69 6.60
N PHE A 120 6.33 9.69 6.63
CA PHE A 120 7.77 9.48 6.49
C PHE A 120 8.53 9.83 7.77
N ASP A 121 9.60 9.08 8.03
CA ASP A 121 10.58 9.41 9.07
C ASP A 121 11.59 10.48 8.59
N ASP A 122 12.52 10.85 9.47
CA ASP A 122 13.58 11.86 9.20
C ASP A 122 14.56 11.44 8.08
N HIS A 123 14.54 10.18 7.66
CA HIS A 123 15.34 9.65 6.56
C HIS A 123 14.54 9.45 5.27
N HIS A 124 13.32 10.00 5.21
CA HIS A 124 12.37 9.85 4.10
C HIS A 124 12.03 8.38 3.82
N LYS A 125 11.99 7.55 4.86
CA LYS A 125 11.48 6.17 4.77
C LYS A 125 10.04 6.11 5.25
N VAL A 126 9.22 5.27 4.62
CA VAL A 126 7.81 5.10 4.97
C VAL A 126 7.72 4.50 6.37
N LYS A 127 7.19 5.28 7.31
CA LYS A 127 6.96 4.92 8.70
C LYS A 127 5.54 4.40 8.91
N VAL A 128 4.55 5.06 8.31
CA VAL A 128 3.16 4.62 8.35
C VAL A 128 2.65 4.51 6.92
N TYR A 129 2.15 3.34 6.58
CA TYR A 129 1.56 3.01 5.29
C TYR A 129 0.09 2.67 5.50
N GLU A 130 -0.79 3.60 5.13
CA GLU A 130 -2.24 3.38 5.20
C GLU A 130 -2.86 3.31 3.82
N VAL A 131 -3.86 2.43 3.67
CA VAL A 131 -4.53 2.16 2.39
C VAL A 131 -6.05 2.18 2.58
N TRP A 132 -6.75 2.83 1.65
CA TRP A 132 -8.21 2.73 1.47
C TRP A 132 -8.50 2.31 0.03
N ALA A 133 -9.30 1.25 -0.13
CA ALA A 133 -9.64 0.64 -1.42
C ALA A 133 -11.08 0.06 -1.37
N ASP A 134 -11.58 -0.46 -2.50
CA ASP A 134 -12.87 -1.14 -2.58
C ASP A 134 -12.85 -2.54 -1.94
N SER A 135 -12.99 -2.56 -0.62
CA SER A 135 -13.11 -3.80 0.15
C SER A 135 -14.34 -4.65 -0.24
N GLY A 136 -15.37 -4.06 -0.87
CA GLY A 136 -16.54 -4.76 -1.37
C GLY A 136 -16.21 -5.59 -2.60
N ALA A 137 -15.55 -4.98 -3.59
CA ALA A 137 -15.05 -5.67 -4.77
C ALA A 137 -14.08 -6.81 -4.38
N ALA A 138 -13.13 -6.54 -3.48
CA ALA A 138 -12.21 -7.56 -2.99
C ALA A 138 -12.94 -8.74 -2.32
N TYR A 139 -13.96 -8.46 -1.50
CA TYR A 139 -14.77 -9.50 -0.86
C TYR A 139 -15.56 -10.34 -1.86
N LEU A 140 -16.24 -9.71 -2.81
CA LEU A 140 -17.00 -10.41 -3.83
C LEU A 140 -16.09 -11.24 -4.74
N ALA A 141 -14.94 -10.70 -5.15
CA ALA A 141 -13.92 -11.41 -5.92
C ALA A 141 -13.41 -12.64 -5.17
N ARG A 142 -13.09 -12.49 -3.87
CA ARG A 142 -12.70 -13.60 -2.98
C ARG A 142 -13.76 -14.70 -2.90
N LYS A 143 -15.04 -14.34 -2.91
CA LYS A 143 -16.17 -15.27 -2.86
C LYS A 143 -16.55 -15.87 -4.21
N GLY A 144 -15.98 -15.39 -5.31
CA GLY A 144 -16.39 -15.81 -6.65
C GLY A 144 -17.73 -15.19 -7.08
N MET A 145 -18.10 -14.06 -6.49
CA MET A 145 -19.41 -13.40 -6.64
C MET A 145 -19.35 -12.03 -7.34
N LEU A 146 -18.19 -11.60 -7.85
CA LEU A 146 -18.02 -10.24 -8.39
C LEU A 146 -18.91 -9.94 -9.61
N ASN A 147 -19.22 -10.95 -10.43
CA ASN A 147 -19.97 -10.80 -11.69
C ASN A 147 -21.39 -11.39 -11.61
N GLN A 148 -21.95 -11.56 -10.42
CA GLN A 148 -23.28 -12.12 -10.22
C GLN A 148 -24.37 -11.06 -10.22
#